data_AF-A0A809XI64-F1
#
_entry.id   AF-A0A809XI64-F1
#
_cell.length_a   1.000
_cell.length_b   1.000
_cell.length_c   1.000
_cell.angle_alpha   90.00
_cell.angle_beta   90.00
_cell.angle_gamma   90.00
#
_symmetry.space_group_name_H-M   'P 1'
#
loop_
_entity.id
_entity.type
_entity.pdbx_description
1 polymer ?
#
loop_
_entity_poly.entity_id
_entity_poly.type
_entity_poly.pdbx_seq_one_letter_code
_entity_poly.pdbx_strand_id
1 'polypeptide(L)'
;MARLPRGKTKHAASHSAAMKAKWQDPDYRAKMAERDSKRETLRKADPERFTRTGIPNGMRKDEAQRLWAIAEAQADKSIQTLKAVGLLPETAASASQSANASTLESGNHSAIPVPDTDDRMAEAALREAFKLALGPTGTRAKVAALAIIMKYTRLPPMAVLQLATGTAEGVLDELANRGP
;
A
#
# COMPACT_ATOMS: atom_id res chain seq x y z
N MET A 1 24.49 10.86 -39.71
CA MET A 1 24.83 9.76 -38.77
C MET A 1 23.59 8.91 -38.52
N ALA A 2 23.56 7.68 -39.04
CA ALA A 2 22.40 6.79 -38.93
C ALA A 2 22.35 6.11 -37.55
N ARG A 3 21.20 6.16 -36.87
CA ARG A 3 20.96 5.46 -35.60
C ARG A 3 20.70 3.97 -35.87
N LEU A 4 21.41 3.09 -35.16
CA LEU A 4 21.23 1.64 -35.26
C LEU A 4 19.83 1.20 -34.76
N PRO A 5 19.23 0.14 -35.35
CA PRO A 5 17.92 -0.36 -34.95
C PRO A 5 17.97 -0.98 -33.55
N ARG A 6 17.07 -0.53 -32.67
CA ARG A 6 16.79 -1.16 -31.36
C ARG A 6 16.26 -2.57 -31.61
N GLY A 7 17.01 -3.61 -31.27
CA GLY A 7 16.43 -4.96 -31.30
C GLY A 7 17.33 -6.19 -31.24
N LYS A 8 18.67 -6.11 -31.18
CA LYS A 8 19.50 -7.32 -30.99
C LYS A 8 20.72 -7.03 -30.12
N THR A 9 20.56 -7.13 -28.81
CA THR A 9 21.71 -7.27 -27.91
C THR A 9 22.31 -8.65 -28.15
N LYS A 10 23.52 -8.73 -28.73
CA LYS A 10 24.26 -9.98 -28.98
C LYS A 10 24.59 -10.79 -27.70
N HIS A 11 24.26 -10.26 -26.51
CA HIS A 11 24.62 -10.82 -25.21
C HIS A 11 23.68 -11.95 -24.71
N ALA A 12 22.44 -12.04 -25.19
CA ALA A 12 21.47 -13.00 -24.64
C ALA A 12 21.78 -14.47 -25.04
N ALA A 13 22.28 -14.69 -26.25
CA ALA A 13 22.50 -16.04 -26.79
C ALA A 13 23.70 -16.77 -26.14
N SER A 14 24.82 -16.06 -25.91
CA SER A 14 26.01 -16.65 -25.28
C SER A 14 25.78 -16.97 -23.80
N HIS A 15 25.05 -16.11 -23.09
CA HIS A 15 24.68 -16.36 -21.69
C HIS A 15 23.74 -17.57 -21.55
N SER A 16 22.82 -17.74 -22.51
CA SER A 16 21.93 -18.92 -22.57
C SER A 16 22.71 -20.22 -22.78
N ALA A 17 23.67 -20.24 -23.72
CA ALA A 17 24.49 -21.43 -23.98
C ALA A 17 25.34 -21.85 -22.76
N ALA A 18 25.98 -20.88 -22.11
CA ALA A 18 26.77 -21.13 -20.90
C ALA A 18 25.93 -21.65 -19.72
N MET A 19 24.71 -21.11 -19.53
CA MET A 19 23.80 -21.62 -18.51
C MET A 19 23.32 -23.03 -18.82
N LYS A 20 22.99 -23.33 -20.08
CA LYS A 20 22.61 -24.68 -20.51
C LYS A 20 23.71 -25.70 -20.24
N ALA A 21 24.99 -25.34 -20.50
CA ALA A 21 26.13 -26.20 -20.19
C ALA A 21 26.25 -26.49 -18.68
N LYS A 22 26.08 -25.48 -17.82
CA LYS A 22 26.07 -25.68 -16.35
C LYS A 22 24.95 -26.59 -15.88
N TRP A 23 23.77 -26.57 -16.52
CA TRP A 23 22.67 -27.46 -16.18
C TRP A 23 22.89 -28.93 -16.57
N GLN A 24 23.86 -29.24 -17.43
CA GLN A 24 24.25 -30.63 -17.73
C GLN A 24 25.10 -31.24 -16.60
N ASP A 25 25.82 -30.40 -15.85
CA ASP A 25 26.63 -30.81 -14.70
C ASP A 25 25.73 -31.33 -13.56
N PRO A 26 25.89 -32.59 -13.11
CA PRO A 26 25.10 -33.16 -12.01
C PRO A 26 25.31 -32.43 -10.68
N ASP A 27 26.51 -31.92 -10.39
CA ASP A 27 26.81 -31.25 -9.12
C ASP A 27 26.15 -29.88 -9.07
N TYR A 28 26.18 -29.16 -10.19
CA TYR A 28 25.48 -27.89 -10.32
C TYR A 28 23.95 -28.07 -10.18
N ARG A 29 23.39 -29.14 -10.77
CA ARG A 29 21.97 -29.49 -10.61
C ARG A 29 21.62 -29.77 -9.15
N ALA A 30 22.40 -30.59 -8.46
CA ALA A 30 22.18 -30.91 -7.05
C ALA A 30 22.21 -29.65 -6.18
N LYS A 31 23.19 -28.77 -6.39
CA LYS A 31 23.30 -27.47 -5.70
C LYS A 31 22.07 -26.59 -5.91
N MET A 32 21.55 -26.54 -7.13
CA MET A 32 20.37 -25.73 -7.45
C MET A 32 19.10 -26.33 -6.86
N ALA A 33 18.96 -27.66 -6.87
CA ALA A 33 17.86 -28.37 -6.22
C ALA A 33 17.85 -28.14 -4.70
N GLU A 34 19.01 -28.14 -4.05
CA GLU A 34 19.14 -27.83 -2.62
C GLU A 34 18.79 -26.38 -2.31
N ARG A 35 19.21 -25.44 -3.16
CA ARG A 35 18.83 -24.03 -3.03
C ARG A 35 17.32 -23.85 -3.14
N ASP A 36 16.70 -24.49 -4.12
CA ASP A 36 15.27 -24.37 -4.38
C ASP A 36 14.45 -25.06 -3.29
N SER A 37 14.89 -26.21 -2.75
CA SER A 37 14.27 -26.87 -1.61
C SER A 37 14.33 -26.02 -0.34
N LYS A 38 15.50 -25.42 -0.03
CA LYS A 38 15.65 -24.46 1.08
C LYS A 38 14.74 -23.24 0.92
N ARG A 39 14.57 -22.75 -0.31
CA ARG A 39 13.67 -21.61 -0.57
C ARG A 39 12.20 -22.01 -0.39
N GLU A 40 11.83 -23.23 -0.75
CA GLU A 40 10.48 -23.75 -0.57
C GLU A 40 10.15 -23.95 0.93
N THR A 41 11.08 -24.52 1.71
CA THR A 41 10.88 -24.66 3.16
C THR A 41 10.76 -23.30 3.84
N LEU A 42 11.59 -22.32 3.46
CA LEU A 42 11.47 -20.94 3.94
C LEU A 42 10.15 -20.29 3.52
N ARG A 43 9.64 -20.54 2.31
CA ARG A 43 8.35 -19.99 1.86
C ARG A 43 7.18 -20.60 2.62
N LYS A 44 7.26 -21.89 2.96
CA LYS A 44 6.26 -22.59 3.77
C LYS A 44 6.28 -22.12 5.23
N ALA A 45 7.47 -21.91 5.79
CA ALA A 45 7.63 -21.42 7.16
C ALA A 45 7.22 -19.94 7.31
N ASP A 46 7.69 -19.08 6.40
CA ASP A 46 7.51 -17.63 6.45
C ASP A 46 6.88 -17.10 5.15
N PRO A 47 5.59 -17.35 4.88
CA PRO A 47 4.96 -16.93 3.63
C PRO A 47 5.03 -15.40 3.41
N GLU A 48 4.85 -14.60 4.46
CA GLU A 48 4.89 -13.14 4.41
C GLU A 48 6.24 -12.53 3.99
N ARG A 49 7.33 -13.29 4.16
CA ARG A 49 8.66 -12.87 3.72
C ARG A 49 8.78 -12.85 2.21
N PHE A 50 8.05 -13.71 1.52
CA PHE A 50 8.14 -13.88 0.07
C PHE A 50 7.00 -13.19 -0.70
N THR A 51 5.94 -12.76 -0.03
CA THR A 51 4.87 -11.96 -0.65
C THR A 51 5.36 -10.55 -0.96
N ARG A 52 5.17 -10.12 -2.22
CA ARG A 52 5.40 -8.73 -2.67
C ARG A 52 4.12 -7.89 -2.70
N THR A 53 3.05 -8.39 -2.11
CA THR A 53 1.76 -7.68 -2.05
C THR A 53 1.95 -6.32 -1.37
N GLY A 54 1.45 -5.26 -2.00
CA GLY A 54 1.57 -3.89 -1.48
C GLY A 54 2.94 -3.22 -1.64
N ILE A 55 3.90 -3.87 -2.31
CA ILE A 55 5.24 -3.29 -2.58
C ILE A 55 5.35 -2.93 -4.07
N PRO A 56 5.59 -1.64 -4.42
CA PRO A 56 5.83 -1.24 -5.80
C PRO A 56 6.97 -1.97 -6.50
N ASN A 57 6.90 -1.98 -7.82
CA ASN A 57 8.01 -2.39 -8.66
C ASN A 57 9.21 -1.48 -8.42
N GLY A 58 10.39 -2.07 -8.22
CA GLY A 58 11.63 -1.34 -7.95
C GLY A 58 11.86 -0.93 -6.49
N MET A 59 10.86 -1.06 -5.61
CA MET A 59 10.97 -0.71 -4.18
C MET A 59 11.29 -1.93 -3.32
N ARG A 60 12.05 -1.73 -2.24
CA ARG A 60 12.29 -2.76 -1.22
C ARG A 60 11.15 -2.80 -0.18
N LYS A 61 11.00 -3.93 0.52
CA LYS A 61 9.89 -4.14 1.48
C LYS A 61 9.94 -3.15 2.64
N ASP A 62 11.12 -2.93 3.20
CA ASP A 62 11.39 -1.98 4.28
C ASP A 62 11.05 -0.53 3.89
N GLU A 63 11.45 -0.12 2.69
CA GLU A 63 11.13 1.20 2.16
C GLU A 63 9.62 1.39 1.96
N ALA A 64 8.95 0.40 1.34
CA ALA A 64 7.50 0.43 1.17
C ALA A 64 6.78 0.50 2.52
N GLN A 65 7.23 -0.27 3.51
CA GLN A 65 6.61 -0.31 4.83
C GLN A 65 6.75 1.02 5.57
N ARG A 66 7.88 1.72 5.43
CA ARG A 66 8.06 3.09 5.95
C ARG A 66 7.08 4.07 5.31
N LEU A 67 6.93 4.02 3.98
CA LEU A 67 6.00 4.90 3.27
C LEU A 67 4.54 4.60 3.62
N TRP A 68 4.19 3.33 3.83
CA TRP A 68 2.86 2.95 4.33
C TRP A 68 2.58 3.49 5.72
N ALA A 69 3.55 3.45 6.63
CA ALA A 69 3.39 4.01 7.98
C ALA A 69 3.19 5.54 7.95
N ILE A 70 3.93 6.25 7.08
CA ILE A 70 3.74 7.70 6.89
C ILE A 70 2.34 7.99 6.33
N ALA A 71 1.92 7.22 5.32
CA ALA A 71 0.60 7.37 4.71
C ALA A 71 -0.54 7.08 5.71
N GLU A 72 -0.37 6.11 6.60
CA GLU A 72 -1.32 5.81 7.68
C GLU A 72 -1.46 6.99 8.66
N ALA A 73 -0.33 7.52 9.14
CA ALA A 73 -0.35 8.67 10.04
C ALA A 73 -0.97 9.92 9.38
N GLN A 74 -0.76 10.12 8.08
CA GLN A 74 -1.39 11.21 7.33
C GLN A 74 -2.89 10.97 7.14
N ALA A 75 -3.32 9.75 6.81
CA ALA A 75 -4.74 9.40 6.69
C ALA A 75 -5.51 9.68 7.98
N ASP A 76 -4.92 9.32 9.13
CA ASP A 76 -5.52 9.57 10.45
C ASP A 76 -5.70 11.07 10.72
N LYS A 77 -4.69 11.87 10.38
CA LYS A 77 -4.78 13.34 10.47
C LYS A 77 -5.87 13.89 9.56
N SER A 78 -5.94 13.46 8.30
CA SER A 78 -6.98 13.91 7.37
C SER A 78 -8.39 13.59 7.88
N ILE A 79 -8.61 12.40 8.46
CA ILE A 79 -9.90 12.04 9.06
C ILE A 79 -10.22 12.93 10.26
N GLN A 80 -9.25 13.17 11.16
CA GLN A 80 -9.45 14.07 12.29
C GLN A 80 -9.82 15.49 11.84
N THR A 81 -9.16 16.01 10.79
CA THR A 81 -9.52 17.31 10.21
C THR A 81 -10.93 17.31 9.62
N LEU A 82 -11.32 16.25 8.91
CA LEU A 82 -12.68 16.14 8.35
C LEU A 82 -13.75 16.09 9.44
N LYS A 83 -13.48 15.42 10.57
CA LYS A 83 -14.37 15.43 11.75
C LYS A 83 -14.46 16.83 12.36
N ALA A 84 -13.33 17.51 12.54
CA ALA A 84 -13.28 18.86 13.11
C ALA A 84 -14.04 19.90 12.26
N VAL A 85 -14.06 19.74 10.94
CA VAL A 85 -14.83 20.60 10.02
C VAL A 85 -16.31 20.23 9.97
N GLY A 86 -16.72 19.10 10.59
CA GLY A 86 -18.11 18.61 10.56
C GLY A 86 -18.50 17.92 9.26
N LEU A 87 -17.52 17.51 8.43
CA LEU A 87 -17.77 16.76 7.20
C LEU A 87 -17.95 15.25 7.45
N LEU A 88 -17.56 14.78 8.63
CA LEU A 88 -17.79 13.42 9.11
C LEU A 88 -18.52 13.48 10.45
N PRO A 89 -19.42 12.52 10.74
CA PRO A 89 -20.00 12.43 12.07
C PRO A 89 -18.89 12.21 13.10
N GLU A 90 -19.02 12.86 14.26
CA GLU A 90 -18.26 12.47 15.44
C GLU A 90 -18.77 11.08 15.85
N THR A 91 -18.08 10.05 15.38
CA THR A 91 -18.29 8.68 15.84
C THR A 91 -17.99 8.66 17.34
N ALA A 92 -19.05 8.80 18.14
CA ALA A 92 -18.96 8.74 19.58
C ALA A 92 -18.20 7.46 19.97
N ALA A 93 -17.25 7.62 20.88
CA ALA A 93 -16.56 6.54 21.58
C ALA A 93 -17.54 5.81 22.51
N SER A 94 -18.66 5.31 21.99
CA SER A 94 -19.54 4.38 22.69
C SER A 94 -18.90 2.99 22.58
N ALA A 95 -18.09 2.70 23.59
CA ALA A 95 -17.90 1.42 24.25
C ALA A 95 -18.51 0.18 23.54
N SER A 96 -17.70 -0.49 22.73
CA SER A 96 -17.71 -1.95 22.51
C SER A 96 -16.50 -2.35 21.68
N GLN A 97 -15.31 -1.88 22.09
CA GLN A 97 -14.04 -2.55 21.79
C GLN A 97 -13.47 -3.10 23.10
N SER A 98 -14.26 -3.94 23.75
CA SER A 98 -13.84 -4.85 24.82
C SER A 98 -14.78 -6.04 24.72
N ALA A 99 -14.23 -7.26 24.74
CA ALA A 99 -14.89 -8.54 24.48
C ALA A 99 -15.11 -8.90 22.99
N ASN A 100 -14.04 -9.21 22.28
CA ASN A 100 -13.94 -10.43 21.46
C ASN A 100 -12.46 -10.88 21.43
N ALA A 101 -11.87 -10.98 22.62
CA ALA A 101 -10.59 -11.63 22.87
C ALA A 101 -10.85 -13.00 23.53
N SER A 102 -11.56 -13.87 22.81
CA SER A 102 -11.66 -15.32 23.03
C SER A 102 -12.30 -15.88 21.76
N THR A 103 -11.58 -16.58 20.90
CA THR A 103 -11.25 -17.99 21.11
C THR A 103 -10.08 -18.36 20.20
N LEU A 104 -9.01 -18.92 20.79
CA LEU A 104 -8.06 -19.76 20.08
C LEU A 104 -8.82 -20.94 19.47
N GLU A 105 -8.89 -21.07 18.14
CA GLU A 105 -8.75 -22.35 17.44
C GLU A 105 -8.32 -22.10 15.98
N SER A 106 -7.15 -22.65 15.64
CA SER A 106 -6.71 -23.12 14.31
C SER A 106 -7.25 -22.45 13.04
N GLY A 107 -6.40 -21.66 12.38
CA GLY A 107 -6.55 -21.30 10.97
C GLY A 107 -6.35 -19.80 10.73
N ASN A 108 -5.09 -19.39 10.59
CA ASN A 108 -4.60 -18.02 10.55
C ASN A 108 -5.11 -17.22 9.33
N HIS A 109 -6.37 -16.79 9.37
CA HIS A 109 -6.88 -15.67 8.58
C HIS A 109 -6.95 -14.46 9.50
N SER A 110 -6.16 -13.43 9.21
CA SER A 110 -6.23 -12.12 9.86
C SER A 110 -7.65 -11.55 9.68
N ALA A 111 -8.55 -11.82 10.61
CA ALA A 111 -9.89 -11.27 10.61
C ALA A 111 -9.75 -9.77 10.86
N ILE A 112 -9.80 -8.98 9.78
CA ILE A 112 -9.88 -7.52 9.88
C ILE A 112 -11.20 -7.22 10.59
N PRO A 113 -11.18 -6.58 11.78
CA PRO A 113 -12.40 -6.30 12.51
C PRO A 113 -13.26 -5.34 11.67
N VAL A 114 -14.38 -5.85 11.15
CA VAL A 114 -15.36 -5.05 10.42
C VAL A 114 -16.21 -4.31 11.46
N PRO A 115 -16.35 -2.98 11.37
CA PRO A 115 -17.19 -2.24 12.30
C PRO A 115 -18.68 -2.58 12.16
N ASP A 116 -19.41 -2.62 13.27
CA ASP A 116 -20.83 -3.01 13.30
C ASP A 116 -21.81 -1.91 12.84
N THR A 117 -21.33 -0.69 12.61
CA THR A 117 -22.17 0.45 12.16
C THR A 117 -21.73 0.96 10.81
N ASP A 118 -22.70 1.35 9.97
CA ASP A 118 -22.46 1.91 8.64
C ASP A 118 -21.53 3.12 8.68
N ASP A 119 -21.68 3.99 9.68
CA ASP A 119 -20.81 5.17 9.86
C ASP A 119 -19.36 4.78 10.15
N ARG A 120 -19.14 3.77 11.00
CA ARG A 120 -17.78 3.28 11.30
C ARG A 120 -17.19 2.53 10.11
N MET A 121 -18.00 1.81 9.34
CA MET A 121 -17.57 1.18 8.09
C MET A 121 -17.16 2.23 7.06
N ALA A 122 -17.95 3.30 6.91
CA ALA A 122 -17.64 4.40 6.01
C ALA A 122 -16.37 5.13 6.41
N GLU A 123 -16.17 5.38 7.71
CA GLU A 123 -14.93 5.96 8.24
C GLU A 123 -13.71 5.06 7.96
N ALA A 124 -13.82 3.75 8.23
CA ALA A 124 -12.75 2.80 7.96
C ALA A 124 -12.43 2.70 6.46
N ALA A 125 -13.46 2.68 5.60
CA ALA A 125 -13.27 2.68 4.15
C ALA A 125 -12.60 3.98 3.66
N LEU A 126 -12.97 5.13 4.24
CA LEU A 126 -12.36 6.41 3.91
C LEU A 126 -10.89 6.47 4.36
N ARG A 127 -10.57 5.90 5.52
CA ARG A 127 -9.19 5.74 6.02
C ARG A 127 -8.32 4.96 5.05
N GLU A 128 -8.82 3.82 4.59
CA GLU A 128 -8.11 2.99 3.62
C GLU A 128 -7.99 3.68 2.25
N ALA A 129 -9.00 4.46 1.84
CA ALA A 129 -8.89 5.29 0.64
C ALA A 129 -7.77 6.35 0.78
N PHE A 130 -7.69 7.06 1.92
CA PHE A 130 -6.59 8.01 2.17
C PHE A 130 -5.23 7.33 2.16
N LYS A 131 -5.10 6.17 2.82
CA LYS A 131 -3.87 5.35 2.79
C LYS A 131 -3.47 5.00 1.35
N LEU A 132 -4.40 4.53 0.52
CA LEU A 132 -4.12 4.17 -0.87
C LEU A 132 -3.72 5.36 -1.74
N ALA A 133 -4.32 6.54 -1.49
CA ALA A 133 -4.01 7.77 -2.21
C ALA A 133 -2.60 8.30 -1.88
N LEU A 134 -2.22 8.25 -0.60
CA LEU A 134 -0.95 8.75 -0.08
C LEU A 134 0.19 7.74 -0.21
N GLY A 135 -0.14 6.46 -0.14
CA GLY A 135 0.81 5.37 -0.10
C GLY A 135 1.62 5.18 -1.39
N PRO A 136 2.62 4.29 -1.34
CA PRO A 136 3.42 3.93 -2.49
C PRO A 136 2.62 2.98 -3.40
N THR A 137 1.59 3.49 -4.06
CA THR A 137 0.75 2.74 -5.02
C THR A 137 0.92 3.28 -6.44
N GLY A 138 0.45 2.53 -7.44
CA GLY A 138 0.46 2.99 -8.83
C GLY A 138 -0.57 4.11 -9.07
N THR A 139 -0.35 4.95 -10.08
CA THR A 139 -1.19 6.12 -10.40
C THR A 139 -2.68 5.78 -10.50
N ARG A 140 -3.03 4.63 -11.10
CA ARG A 140 -4.42 4.19 -11.25
C ARG A 140 -5.10 3.96 -9.90
N ALA A 141 -4.41 3.36 -8.93
CA ALA A 141 -4.94 3.11 -7.60
C ALA A 141 -5.13 4.43 -6.84
N LYS A 142 -4.17 5.36 -6.95
CA LYS A 142 -4.28 6.70 -6.36
C LYS A 142 -5.49 7.47 -6.89
N VAL A 143 -5.67 7.49 -8.20
CA VAL A 143 -6.81 8.19 -8.83
C VAL A 143 -8.15 7.59 -8.38
N ALA A 144 -8.26 6.25 -8.31
CA ALA A 144 -9.47 5.60 -7.82
C ALA A 144 -9.76 5.94 -6.34
N ALA A 145 -8.73 5.94 -5.50
CA ALA A 145 -8.86 6.31 -4.09
C ALA A 145 -9.29 7.77 -3.90
N LEU A 146 -8.67 8.71 -4.64
CA LEU A 146 -9.07 10.12 -4.64
C LEU A 146 -10.52 10.30 -5.09
N ALA A 147 -10.97 9.57 -6.11
CA ALA A 147 -12.36 9.62 -6.57
C ALA A 147 -13.35 9.18 -5.48
N ILE A 148 -13.01 8.15 -4.69
CA ILE A 148 -13.82 7.72 -3.55
C ILE A 148 -13.89 8.82 -2.49
N ILE A 149 -12.74 9.40 -2.12
CA ILE A 149 -12.66 10.47 -1.11
C ILE A 149 -13.50 11.67 -1.55
N MET A 150 -13.34 12.12 -2.80
CA MET A 150 -14.10 13.25 -3.36
C MET A 150 -15.60 12.96 -3.40
N LYS A 151 -16.00 11.76 -3.82
CA LYS A 151 -17.41 11.37 -3.90
C LYS A 151 -18.07 11.37 -2.51
N TYR A 152 -17.35 10.89 -1.50
CA TYR A 152 -17.88 10.78 -0.14
C TYR A 152 -17.92 12.14 0.58
N THR A 153 -16.80 12.87 0.56
CA THR A 153 -16.67 14.15 1.27
C THR A 153 -17.29 15.34 0.53
N ARG A 154 -17.62 15.16 -0.76
CA ARG A 154 -18.06 16.22 -1.68
C ARG A 154 -17.09 17.39 -1.79
N LEU A 155 -15.83 17.18 -1.40
CA LEU A 155 -14.80 18.21 -1.44
C LEU A 155 -14.38 18.49 -2.90
N PRO A 156 -14.05 19.74 -3.22
CA PRO A 156 -13.38 20.05 -4.47
C PRO A 156 -12.00 19.36 -4.51
N PRO A 157 -11.51 18.98 -5.70
CA PRO A 157 -10.27 18.21 -5.85
C PRO A 157 -9.07 18.90 -5.20
N MET A 158 -9.03 20.23 -5.20
CA MET A 158 -7.98 21.01 -4.57
C MET A 158 -7.94 20.84 -3.04
N ALA A 159 -9.11 20.82 -2.38
CA ALA A 159 -9.18 20.63 -0.93
C ALA A 159 -8.71 19.23 -0.52
N VAL A 160 -8.97 18.22 -1.34
CA VAL A 160 -8.49 16.84 -1.10
C VAL A 160 -6.97 16.77 -1.21
N LEU A 161 -6.37 17.46 -2.19
CA LEU A 161 -4.92 17.52 -2.35
C LEU A 161 -4.25 18.25 -1.17
N GLN A 162 -4.85 19.33 -0.67
CA GLN A 162 -4.34 20.08 0.48
C GLN A 162 -4.37 19.27 1.78
N LEU A 163 -5.45 18.53 2.01
CA LEU A 163 -5.56 17.59 3.15
C LEU A 163 -4.55 16.44 3.06
N ALA A 164 -4.15 16.08 1.84
CA ALA A 164 -3.21 15.00 1.55
C ALA A 164 -1.73 15.42 1.69
N THR A 165 -1.39 16.69 1.40
CA THR A 165 0.00 17.18 1.46
C THR A 165 0.45 17.60 2.87
N GLY A 166 -0.48 17.71 3.83
CA GLY A 166 -0.16 17.84 5.25
C GLY A 166 0.33 19.21 5.73
N THR A 167 0.26 20.26 4.92
CA THR A 167 0.55 21.63 5.36
C THR A 167 -0.74 22.38 5.70
N ALA A 168 -1.14 22.30 6.98
CA ALA A 168 -2.25 23.07 7.54
C ALA A 168 -2.03 24.60 7.41
N GLU A 169 -0.78 25.05 7.40
CA GLU A 169 -0.41 26.47 7.21
C GLU A 169 -0.84 27.00 5.83
N GLY A 170 -0.77 26.19 4.78
CA GLY A 170 -1.21 26.61 3.43
C GLY A 170 -2.72 26.81 3.32
N VAL A 171 -3.51 26.05 4.11
CA VAL A 171 -4.98 26.15 4.11
C VAL A 171 -5.44 27.36 4.94
N LEU A 172 -4.78 27.64 6.06
CA LEU A 172 -5.10 28.80 6.89
C LEU A 172 -4.65 30.11 6.25
N ASP A 173 -3.49 30.17 5.60
CA ASP A 173 -3.05 31.36 4.85
C ASP A 173 -3.93 31.62 3.62
N GLU A 174 -4.40 30.60 2.92
CA GLU A 174 -5.29 30.79 1.76
C GLU A 174 -6.70 31.20 2.17
N LEU A 175 -7.22 30.69 3.31
CA LEU A 175 -8.50 31.12 3.87
C LEU A 175 -8.43 32.50 4.55
N ALA A 176 -7.30 32.87 5.15
CA ALA A 176 -7.07 34.19 5.73
C ALA A 176 -6.83 35.27 4.65
N ASN A 177 -6.24 34.91 3.51
CA ASN A 177 -6.05 35.82 2.36
C ASN A 177 -7.26 35.89 1.42
N ARG A 178 -8.27 35.04 1.64
CA ARG A 178 -9.61 35.20 1.05
C ARG A 178 -10.40 36.20 1.89
N GLY A 179 -10.06 37.48 1.74
CA GLY A 179 -10.93 38.56 2.21
C GLY A 179 -12.34 38.44 1.61
N PRO A 180 -13.36 39.04 2.25
CA PRO A 180 -14.77 38.86 1.92
C PRO A 180 -15.11 39.11 0.45
#